data_AF-G1VMJ3-F1
#
_entry.id   AF-G1VMJ3-F1
#
_cell.length_a   1.000
_cell.length_b   1.000
_cell.length_c   1.000
_cell.angle_alpha   90.00
_cell.angle_beta   90.00
_cell.angle_gamma   90.00
#
_symmetry.space_group_name_H-M   'P 1'
#
loop_
_entity.id
_entity.type
_entity.pdbx_description
1 polymer ?
#
loop_
_entity_poly.entity_id
_entity_poly.type
_entity_poly.pdbx_seq_one_letter_code
_entity_poly.pdbx_strand_id
1 'polypeptide(L)'
;MKKTSPCTVKPEEAAELLGISVQTLYGNLREGFYSDIGCAKKTGKHRECYTYEVWKFPLCQRLGLDVNLSIEEILQLVRQGKPPFIKQSPLSEARIRAVVADAVEGVIHNIRNKQMAALPCELPTPRCSEKGE
;
A
#
# COMPACT_ATOMS: atom_id res chain seq x y z
N MET A 1 -15.55 -29.95 0.71
CA MET A 1 -15.74 -28.57 1.25
C MET A 1 -14.37 -27.90 1.33
N LYS A 2 -14.12 -26.82 0.56
CA LYS A 2 -12.90 -26.02 0.75
C LYS A 2 -13.00 -25.37 2.12
N LYS A 3 -12.14 -25.77 3.07
CA LYS A 3 -12.00 -25.09 4.36
C LYS A 3 -11.58 -23.66 4.03
N THR A 4 -12.51 -22.71 4.16
CA THR A 4 -12.18 -21.29 4.12
C THR A 4 -11.22 -21.04 5.25
N SER A 5 -9.97 -20.70 4.94
CA SER A 5 -8.98 -20.32 5.95
C SER A 5 -9.61 -19.24 6.83
N PRO A 6 -9.44 -19.30 8.17
CA PRO A 6 -9.93 -18.22 9.02
C PRO A 6 -9.33 -16.90 8.51
N CYS A 7 -10.21 -15.92 8.25
CA CYS A 7 -9.80 -14.59 7.77
C CYS A 7 -9.05 -13.80 8.85
N THR A 8 -9.09 -14.29 10.10
CA THR A 8 -8.51 -13.67 11.30
C THR A 8 -7.41 -14.54 11.88
N VAL A 9 -6.39 -13.89 12.44
CA VAL A 9 -5.23 -14.49 13.11
C VAL A 9 -5.34 -14.25 14.60
N LYS A 10 -4.87 -15.19 15.43
CA LYS A 10 -4.80 -14.93 16.87
C LYS A 10 -3.79 -13.82 17.15
N PRO A 11 -4.05 -12.91 18.10
CA PRO A 11 -3.10 -11.85 18.44
C PRO A 11 -1.70 -12.37 18.80
N GLU A 12 -1.59 -13.52 19.45
CA GLU A 12 -0.32 -14.13 19.83
C GLU A 12 0.50 -14.54 18.60
N GLU A 13 -0.15 -15.18 17.63
CA GLU A 13 0.45 -15.62 16.36
C GLU A 13 0.87 -14.40 15.52
N ALA A 14 0.03 -13.37 15.48
CA ALA A 14 0.33 -12.13 14.77
C ALA A 14 1.50 -11.38 15.41
N ALA A 15 1.55 -11.31 16.75
CA ALA A 15 2.65 -10.66 17.48
C ALA A 15 3.98 -11.37 17.21
N GLU A 16 3.97 -12.70 17.17
CA GLU A 16 5.15 -13.49 16.83
C GLU A 16 5.62 -13.21 15.40
N LEU A 17 4.72 -13.17 14.41
CA LEU A 17 5.07 -12.82 13.03
C LEU A 17 5.62 -11.39 12.89
N LEU A 18 5.15 -10.46 13.73
CA LEU A 18 5.63 -9.09 13.79
C LEU A 18 6.94 -8.94 14.59
N GLY A 19 7.40 -10.00 15.28
CA GLY A 19 8.59 -9.95 16.13
C GLY A 19 8.43 -9.07 17.38
N ILE A 20 7.21 -8.92 17.89
CA ILE A 20 6.90 -8.09 19.07
C ILE A 20 6.16 -8.91 20.13
N SER A 21 6.09 -8.37 21.36
CA SER A 21 5.25 -8.98 22.39
C SER A 21 3.76 -8.79 22.09
N VAL A 22 2.91 -9.73 22.52
CA VAL A 22 1.45 -9.61 22.37
C VAL A 22 0.89 -8.38 23.10
N GLN A 23 1.49 -7.97 24.22
CA GLN A 23 1.09 -6.77 24.96
C GLN A 23 1.38 -5.50 24.15
N THR A 24 2.52 -5.45 23.45
CA THR A 24 2.86 -4.36 22.53
C THR A 24 1.86 -4.30 21.37
N LEU A 25 1.48 -5.46 20.81
CA LEU A 25 0.47 -5.51 19.76
C LEU A 25 -0.87 -4.95 20.25
N TYR A 26 -1.31 -5.30 21.45
CA TYR A 26 -2.53 -4.76 22.05
C TYR A 26 -2.50 -3.24 22.21
N GLY A 27 -1.39 -2.68 22.69
CA GLY A 27 -1.21 -1.23 22.76
C GLY A 27 -1.33 -0.57 21.38
N ASN A 28 -0.56 -1.08 20.41
CA ASN A 28 -0.53 -0.53 19.06
C ASN A 28 -1.88 -0.60 18.33
N LEU A 29 -2.66 -1.67 18.55
CA LEU A 29 -4.01 -1.81 17.99
C LEU A 29 -5.01 -0.84 18.63
N ARG A 30 -4.86 -0.53 19.92
CA ARG A 30 -5.70 0.46 20.62
C ARG A 30 -5.39 1.89 20.16
N GLU A 31 -4.12 2.18 19.91
CA GLU A 31 -3.68 3.49 19.42
C GLU A 31 -3.87 3.67 17.90
N GLY A 32 -4.25 2.60 17.18
CA GLY A 32 -4.51 2.64 15.74
C GLY A 32 -3.26 2.56 14.85
N PHE A 33 -2.08 2.31 15.43
CA PHE A 33 -0.82 2.18 14.70
C PHE A 33 -0.84 1.05 13.66
N TYR A 34 -1.58 -0.02 13.97
CA TYR A 34 -1.77 -1.20 13.11
C TYR A 34 -3.19 -1.27 12.53
N SER A 35 -3.82 -0.11 12.27
CA SER A 35 -5.18 -0.03 11.70
C SER A 35 -5.32 -0.66 10.31
N ASP A 36 -4.21 -0.83 9.59
CA ASP A 36 -4.16 -1.52 8.31
C ASP A 36 -4.25 -3.05 8.43
N ILE A 37 -3.84 -3.62 9.57
CA ILE A 37 -3.80 -5.08 9.80
C ILE A 37 -4.76 -5.59 10.86
N GLY A 38 -5.34 -4.71 11.68
CA GLY A 38 -6.29 -5.11 12.70
C GLY A 38 -6.93 -3.93 13.43
N CYS A 39 -7.77 -4.25 14.41
CA CYS A 39 -8.37 -3.25 15.27
C CYS A 39 -8.63 -3.78 16.68
N ALA A 40 -8.74 -2.84 17.64
CA ALA A 40 -9.26 -3.10 18.97
C ALA A 40 -10.69 -2.55 19.07
N LYS A 41 -11.66 -3.42 19.33
CA LYS A 41 -13.06 -3.05 19.56
C LYS A 41 -13.34 -3.04 21.06
N LYS A 42 -13.89 -1.93 21.55
CA LYS A 42 -14.28 -1.82 22.96
C LYS A 42 -15.54 -2.66 23.20
N THR A 43 -15.46 -3.64 24.10
CA THR A 43 -16.57 -4.58 24.37
C THR A 43 -17.26 -4.35 25.71
N GLY A 44 -16.67 -3.52 26.59
CA GLY A 44 -17.26 -3.13 27.87
C GLY A 44 -17.70 -1.66 27.94
N LYS A 45 -18.75 -1.39 28.74
CA LYS A 45 -19.16 -0.02 29.09
C LYS A 45 -18.04 0.71 29.86
N HIS A 46 -17.39 -0.01 30.77
CA HIS A 46 -16.15 0.39 31.44
C HIS A 46 -14.97 0.17 30.47
N ARG A 47 -14.06 1.14 30.38
CA ARG A 47 -13.01 1.26 29.35
C ARG A 47 -11.89 0.21 29.40
N GLU A 48 -12.15 -0.94 30.01
CA GLU A 48 -11.13 -1.90 30.42
C GLU A 48 -11.11 -3.14 29.51
N CYS A 49 -12.24 -3.50 28.88
CA CYS A 49 -12.35 -4.68 28.03
C CYS A 49 -12.32 -4.33 26.54
N TYR A 50 -11.37 -4.94 25.81
CA TYR A 50 -11.22 -4.84 24.37
C TYR A 50 -11.20 -6.24 23.76
N THR A 51 -11.85 -6.39 22.61
CA THR A 51 -11.66 -7.51 21.70
C THR A 51 -10.70 -7.08 20.60
N TYR A 52 -9.71 -7.92 20.30
CA TYR A 52 -8.72 -7.66 19.27
C TYR A 52 -8.97 -8.55 18.08
N GLU A 53 -9.01 -7.94 16.91
CA GLU A 53 -9.13 -8.63 15.63
C GLU A 53 -7.91 -8.30 14.79
N VAL A 54 -7.21 -9.32 14.30
CA VAL A 54 -6.10 -9.19 13.34
C VAL A 54 -6.46 -9.94 12.09
N TRP A 55 -6.34 -9.31 10.92
CA TRP A 55 -6.71 -9.89 9.65
C TRP A 55 -5.50 -10.55 8.99
N LYS A 56 -5.67 -11.80 8.54
CA LYS A 56 -4.60 -12.60 7.94
C LYS A 56 -4.04 -11.95 6.69
N PHE A 57 -4.91 -11.57 5.77
CA PHE A 57 -4.49 -11.11 4.45
C PHE A 57 -3.67 -9.80 4.53
N PRO A 58 -4.13 -8.74 5.22
CA PRO A 58 -3.32 -7.54 5.41
C PRO A 58 -2.02 -7.78 6.16
N LEU A 59 -2.03 -8.63 7.20
CA LEU A 59 -0.82 -9.00 7.94
C LEU A 59 0.22 -9.66 7.02
N CYS A 60 -0.20 -10.67 6.24
CA CYS A 60 0.67 -11.34 5.28
C CYS A 60 1.17 -10.37 4.20
N GLN A 61 0.32 -9.50 3.67
CA GLN A 61 0.72 -8.49 2.69
C GLN A 61 1.77 -7.53 3.24
N ARG A 62 1.56 -7.00 4.45
CA ARG A 62 2.50 -6.09 5.11
C ARG A 62 3.88 -6.71 5.31
N LEU A 63 3.92 -8.01 5.60
CA LEU A 63 5.16 -8.78 5.82
C LEU A 63 5.73 -9.40 4.54
N GLY A 64 5.04 -9.28 3.39
CA GLY A 64 5.43 -9.92 2.14
C GLY A 64 5.36 -11.46 2.17
N LEU A 65 4.53 -12.04 3.04
CA LEU A 65 4.39 -13.49 3.24
C LEU A 65 3.34 -14.08 2.31
N ASP A 66 3.52 -15.35 1.93
CA ASP A 66 2.56 -16.08 1.11
C ASP A 66 1.25 -16.34 1.88
N VAL A 67 0.20 -15.61 1.49
CA VAL A 67 -1.12 -15.66 2.12
C VAL A 67 -1.86 -16.99 1.90
N ASN A 68 -1.42 -17.79 0.92
CA ASN A 68 -2.04 -19.08 0.62
C ASN A 68 -1.72 -20.15 1.66
N LEU A 69 -0.62 -19.99 2.40
CA LEU A 69 -0.24 -20.87 3.50
C LEU A 69 -1.06 -20.60 4.76
N SER A 70 -1.31 -21.61 5.59
CA SER A 70 -1.90 -21.41 6.91
C SER A 70 -0.97 -20.61 7.83
N ILE A 71 -1.53 -19.99 8.87
CA ILE A 71 -0.71 -19.24 9.84
C ILE A 71 0.26 -20.19 10.56
N GLU A 72 -0.19 -21.39 10.88
CA GLU A 72 0.64 -22.41 11.51
C GLU A 72 1.85 -22.78 10.64
N GLU A 73 1.64 -23.00 9.34
CA GLU A 73 2.73 -23.28 8.38
C GLU A 73 3.70 -22.09 8.26
N ILE A 74 3.17 -20.87 8.15
CA ILE A 74 3.98 -19.65 8.07
C ILE A 74 4.86 -19.53 9.33
N LEU A 75 4.28 -19.66 10.52
CA LEU A 75 5.02 -19.60 11.78
C LEU A 75 6.10 -20.67 11.88
N GLN A 76 5.80 -21.91 11.47
CA GLN A 76 6.78 -22.98 11.46
C GLN A 76 7.98 -22.64 10.57
N LEU A 77 7.73 -22.09 9.38
CA LEU A 77 8.77 -21.66 8.45
C LEU A 77 9.58 -20.45 8.96
N VAL A 78 8.92 -19.48 9.57
CA VAL A 78 9.57 -18.32 10.23
C VAL A 78 10.49 -18.78 11.35
N ARG A 79 10.02 -19.68 12.23
CA ARG A 79 10.83 -20.26 13.33
C ARG A 79 12.04 -21.04 12.84
N GLN A 80 11.98 -21.61 11.64
CA GLN A 80 13.11 -22.28 10.98
C GLN A 80 14.08 -21.32 10.28
N GLY A 81 13.82 -20.00 10.34
CA GLY A 81 14.60 -18.99 9.62
C GLY A 81 14.37 -19.01 8.10
N LYS A 82 13.27 -19.62 7.64
CA LYS A 82 12.91 -19.74 6.22
C LYS A 82 11.52 -19.14 5.93
N PRO A 83 11.28 -17.86 6.26
CA PRO A 83 9.99 -17.21 6.03
C PRO A 83 9.51 -17.38 4.57
N PRO A 84 8.24 -17.75 4.34
CA PRO A 84 7.70 -17.99 3.00
C PRO A 84 7.37 -16.66 2.32
N PHE A 85 8.42 -15.91 1.94
CA PHE A 85 8.22 -14.67 1.21
C PHE A 85 7.67 -14.94 -0.18
N ILE A 86 6.70 -14.13 -0.60
CA ILE A 86 6.22 -14.13 -1.98
C ILE A 86 7.42 -13.76 -2.85
N LYS A 87 7.85 -14.69 -3.71
CA LYS A 87 8.88 -14.41 -4.70
C LYS A 87 8.35 -13.30 -5.60
N GLN A 88 8.88 -12.09 -5.42
CA GLN A 88 8.68 -11.02 -6.39
C GLN A 88 9.24 -11.55 -7.71
N SER A 89 8.35 -11.88 -8.65
CA SER A 89 8.80 -12.17 -10.00
C SER A 89 9.53 -10.92 -10.47
N PRO A 90 10.80 -11.00 -10.92
CA PRO A 90 11.45 -9.85 -11.50
C PRO A 90 10.50 -9.30 -12.57
N LEU A 91 10.22 -8.00 -12.51
CA LEU A 91 9.41 -7.36 -13.55
C LEU A 91 10.06 -7.73 -14.88
N SER A 92 9.29 -8.34 -15.78
CA SER A 92 9.80 -8.64 -17.11
C SER A 92 10.30 -7.35 -17.73
N GLU A 93 11.35 -7.43 -18.54
CA GLU A 93 11.96 -6.25 -19.16
C GLU A 93 10.91 -5.40 -19.91
N ALA A 94 9.89 -6.06 -20.48
CA ALA A 94 8.72 -5.41 -21.08
C ALA A 94 7.90 -4.57 -20.10
N ARG A 95 7.66 -5.05 -18.87
CA ARG A 95 6.94 -4.28 -17.83
C ARG A 95 7.78 -3.13 -17.31
N ILE A 96 9.10 -3.31 -17.18
CA ILE A 96 10.00 -2.21 -16.80
C ILE A 96 9.97 -1.12 -17.87
N ARG A 97 10.10 -1.49 -19.16
CA ARG A 97 10.01 -0.54 -20.27
C ARG A 97 8.67 0.19 -20.31
N ALA A 98 7.56 -0.51 -20.04
CA ALA A 98 6.24 0.11 -20.00
C ALA A 98 6.12 1.15 -18.86
N VAL A 99 6.58 0.83 -17.66
CA VAL A 99 6.56 1.77 -16.50
C VAL A 99 7.46 2.98 -16.76
N VAL A 100 8.64 2.76 -17.35
CA VAL A 100 9.55 3.86 -17.70
C VAL A 100 8.97 4.73 -18.82
N ALA A 101 8.35 4.14 -19.84
CA ALA A 101 7.71 4.88 -20.92
C ALA A 101 6.56 5.76 -20.40
N ASP A 102 5.71 5.21 -19.51
CA ASP A 102 4.60 5.95 -18.90
C ASP A 102 5.10 7.13 -18.04
N ALA A 103 6.16 6.91 -17.24
CA ALA A 103 6.79 7.97 -16.47
C ALA A 103 7.42 9.07 -17.35
N VAL A 104 8.07 8.69 -18.46
CA VAL A 104 8.67 9.64 -19.41
C VAL A 104 7.60 10.46 -20.12
N GLU A 105 6.51 9.85 -20.57
CA GLU A 105 5.38 10.57 -21.17
C GLU A 105 4.77 11.58 -20.19
N GLY A 106 4.60 11.20 -18.92
CA GLY A 106 4.15 12.12 -17.87
C GLY A 106 5.07 13.33 -17.69
N VAL A 107 6.39 13.13 -17.74
CA VAL A 107 7.39 14.22 -17.67
C VAL A 107 7.33 15.12 -18.91
N ILE A 108 7.26 14.54 -20.11
CA ILE A 108 7.15 15.29 -21.37
C ILE A 108 5.88 16.15 -21.39
N HIS A 109 4.75 15.58 -20.96
CA HIS A 109 3.47 16.29 -20.90
C HIS A 109 3.54 17.48 -19.93
N ASN A 110 4.17 17.31 -18.77
CA ASN A 110 4.35 18.39 -17.79
C ASN A 110 5.25 19.52 -18.33
N ILE A 111 6.35 19.18 -19.01
CA ILE A 111 7.23 20.17 -19.64
C ILE A 111 6.48 20.96 -20.73
N ARG A 112 5.71 20.29 -21.58
CA ARG A 112 4.90 20.95 -22.62
C ARG A 112 3.87 21.92 -22.03
N ASN A 113 3.17 21.54 -20.97
CA ASN A 113 2.21 22.43 -20.31
C ASN A 113 2.88 23.66 -19.70
N LYS A 114 4.08 23.50 -19.11
CA LYS A 114 4.85 24.64 -18.58
C LYS A 114 5.36 25.57 -19.69
N GLN A 115 5.72 25.05 -20.86
CA GLN A 115 6.13 25.87 -22.00
C GLN A 115 4.94 26.60 -22.66
N MET A 116 3.75 26.00 -22.70
CA MET A 116 2.55 26.67 -23.23
C MET A 116 2.00 27.77 -22.31
N ALA A 117 2.23 27.68 -21.00
CA ALA A 117 1.92 28.76 -20.05
C ALA A 117 2.87 29.97 -20.14
N ALA A 118 3.98 29.86 -20.89
CA ALA A 118 5.01 30.89 -20.99
C ALA A 118 5.01 31.66 -22.34
N LEU A 119 4.01 31.44 -23.21
CA LEU A 119 3.84 32.22 -24.44
C LEU A 119 3.12 33.55 -24.12
N PRO A 120 3.74 34.72 -24.34
CA PRO A 120 3.04 35.99 -24.24
C PRO A 120 2.04 36.11 -25.40
N CYS A 121 0.76 36.27 -25.06
CA CYS A 121 -0.31 36.59 -26.00
C CYS A 121 -0.17 38.05 -26.48
N GLU A 122 0.68 38.31 -27.46
CA GLU A 122 0.68 39.60 -28.17
C GLU A 122 0.81 39.35 -29.67
N LEU A 123 -0.32 39.37 -30.39
CA LEU A 123 -0.37 39.60 -31.83
C LEU A 123 -1.05 40.96 -32.04
N PRO A 124 -0.31 42.06 -32.30
CA PRO A 124 -0.92 43.26 -32.82
C PRO A 124 -1.27 43.04 -34.29
N THR A 125 -2.57 43.12 -34.57
CA THR A 125 -3.15 43.18 -35.91
C THR A 125 -2.60 44.39 -36.69
N PRO A 126 -2.24 44.26 -37.97
CA PRO A 126 -1.92 45.42 -38.79
C PRO A 126 -3.21 46.20 -39.07
N ARG A 127 -3.32 47.41 -38.51
CA ARG A 127 -4.36 48.38 -38.89
C ARG A 127 -4.09 48.86 -40.32
N CYS A 128 -5.15 48.84 -41.13
CA CYS A 128 -5.19 49.32 -42.51
C CYS A 128 -4.68 50.76 -42.62
N SER A 129 -3.81 50.99 -43.60
CA SER A 129 -3.53 52.32 -44.14
C SER A 129 -4.62 52.66 -45.16
N GLU A 130 -5.52 53.58 -44.83
CA GLU A 130 -6.28 54.32 -45.84
C GLU A 130 -5.56 55.65 -46.13
N LYS A 131 -5.15 55.81 -47.39
CA LYS A 131 -4.84 57.09 -48.02
C LYS A 131 -5.96 57.39 -49.00
N GLY A 132 -6.54 58.59 -48.88
CA GLY A 132 -7.53 59.23 -49.75
C GLY A 132 -8.36 60.16 -48.86
N GLU A 133 -8.31 61.48 -48.97
CA GLU A 133 -7.92 62.42 -50.03
C GLU A 133 -6.92 63.49 -49.55
#